data_AF-A0A8S3ZSF8-F1
#
_entry.id   AF-A0A8S3ZSF8-F1
#
_cell.length_a   1.000
_cell.length_b   1.000
_cell.length_c   1.000
_cell.angle_alpha   90.00
_cell.angle_beta   90.00
_cell.angle_gamma   90.00
#
_symmetry.space_group_name_H-M   'P 1'
#
loop_
_entity.id
_entity.type
_entity.pdbx_description
1 polymer ?
#
loop_
_entity_poly.entity_id
_entity_poly.type
_entity_poly.pdbx_seq_one_letter_code
_entity_poly.pdbx_strand_id
1 'polypeptide(L)'
;QLRKLLLEIIHRIPCNDHLKKYVPQILSLMFRLLKIENEENVLVCIRIILELHKQYRPQMNEEIADFMKFVKGIYGNLPSHLPRIFEPRSQKKVKDLSDINVEVWLQDIFTVTTVLTDKKNAENQSVQYNIIPMGVQSLKVLAELPIIVVLMYQMYKQQVQNDMVEFIPLIMNTITLQPSAQH
;
A
#
# COMPACT_ATOMS: atom_id res chain seq x y z
N GLN A 1 -8.84 13.45 -1.88
CA GLN A 1 -8.21 14.53 -1.08
C GLN A 1 -8.68 14.55 0.39
N LEU A 2 -9.98 14.57 0.70
CA LEU A 2 -10.46 14.62 2.10
C LEU A 2 -9.93 13.47 2.99
N ARG A 3 -10.02 12.21 2.53
CA ARG A 3 -9.53 11.06 3.31
C ARG A 3 -8.05 11.17 3.68
N LYS A 4 -7.20 11.52 2.70
CA LYS A 4 -5.76 11.74 2.92
C LYS A 4 -5.51 12.80 3.97
N LEU A 5 -6.21 13.94 3.87
CA LEU A 5 -6.10 15.02 4.84
C LEU A 5 -6.49 14.56 6.25
N LEU A 6 -7.56 13.78 6.39
CA LEU A 6 -7.94 13.22 7.69
C LEU A 6 -6.86 12.29 8.27
N LEU A 7 -6.25 11.44 7.46
CA LEU A 7 -5.13 10.59 7.89
C LEU A 7 -3.91 11.43 8.29
N GLU A 8 -3.59 12.48 7.53
CA GLU A 8 -2.51 13.40 7.88
C GLU A 8 -2.78 14.17 9.17
N ILE A 9 -4.04 14.53 9.44
CA ILE A 9 -4.44 15.13 10.72
C ILE A 9 -4.23 14.14 11.85
N ILE A 10 -4.67 12.88 11.71
CA ILE A 10 -4.45 11.82 12.72
C ILE A 10 -2.96 11.67 13.01
N HIS A 11 -2.13 11.62 11.96
CA HIS A 11 -0.68 11.50 12.08
C HIS A 11 -0.02 12.68 12.81
N ARG A 12 -0.62 13.87 12.77
CA ARG A 12 -0.12 15.08 13.43
C ARG A 12 -0.59 15.22 14.88
N ILE A 13 -1.48 14.35 15.38
CA ILE A 13 -1.92 14.41 16.78
C ILE A 13 -0.74 14.05 17.69
N PRO A 14 -0.40 14.89 18.69
CA PRO A 14 0.68 14.60 19.62
C PRO A 14 0.45 13.31 20.40
N CYS A 15 1.48 12.48 20.50
CA CYS A 15 1.39 11.22 21.23
C CYS A 15 1.50 11.43 22.75
N ASN A 16 0.38 11.77 23.39
CA ASN A 16 0.25 11.95 24.83
C ASN A 16 -0.65 10.87 25.47
N ASP A 17 -0.86 10.93 26.79
CA ASP A 17 -1.69 9.97 27.52
C ASP A 17 -3.18 10.04 27.15
N HIS A 18 -3.67 11.21 26.70
CA HIS A 18 -5.05 11.34 26.25
C HIS A 18 -5.32 10.57 24.96
N LEU A 19 -4.33 10.47 24.06
CA LEU A 19 -4.42 9.69 22.83
C LEU A 19 -4.34 8.18 23.11
N LYS A 20 -3.61 7.77 24.15
CA LYS A 20 -3.32 6.36 24.48
C LYS A 20 -4.55 5.44 24.45
N LYS A 21 -5.69 5.91 24.99
CA LYS A 21 -6.95 5.14 25.02
C LYS A 21 -7.57 4.88 23.64
N TYR A 22 -7.22 5.68 22.63
CA TYR A 22 -7.71 5.53 21.25
C TYR A 22 -6.74 4.74 20.35
N VAL A 23 -5.50 4.51 20.80
CA VAL A 23 -4.46 3.84 20.01
C VAL A 23 -4.93 2.50 19.43
N PRO A 24 -5.59 1.60 20.20
CA PRO A 24 -6.07 0.33 19.63
C PRO A 24 -7.05 0.53 18.46
N GLN A 25 -7.97 1.49 18.57
CA GLN A 25 -8.95 1.78 17.53
C GLN A 25 -8.31 2.39 16.29
N ILE A 26 -7.33 3.29 16.50
CA ILE A 26 -6.58 3.90 15.40
C ILE A 26 -5.77 2.82 14.66
N LEU A 27 -5.04 1.97 15.38
CA LEU A 27 -4.25 0.89 14.78
C LEU A 27 -5.12 -0.09 14.00
N SER A 28 -6.25 -0.52 14.58
CA SER A 28 -7.20 -1.39 13.89
C SER A 28 -7.70 -0.77 12.58
N LEU A 29 -8.06 0.52 12.61
CA LEU A 29 -8.43 1.24 11.40
C LEU A 29 -7.27 1.27 10.40
N MET A 30 -6.04 1.60 10.82
CA MET A 30 -4.89 1.68 9.92
C MET A 30 -4.63 0.32 9.25
N PHE A 31 -4.61 -0.79 10.00
CA PHE A 31 -4.42 -2.13 9.44
C PHE A 31 -5.50 -2.51 8.43
N ARG A 32 -6.76 -2.14 8.67
CA ARG A 32 -7.84 -2.31 7.68
C ARG A 32 -7.59 -1.49 6.43
N LEU A 33 -7.21 -0.22 6.57
CA LEU A 33 -6.99 0.69 5.44
C LEU A 33 -5.83 0.24 4.54
N LEU A 34 -4.80 -0.44 5.07
CA LEU A 34 -3.72 -1.02 4.25
C LEU A 34 -4.24 -1.94 3.13
N LYS A 35 -5.38 -2.61 3.34
CA LYS A 35 -5.94 -3.60 2.41
C LYS A 35 -6.81 -2.99 1.32
N ILE A 36 -7.40 -1.82 1.55
CA ILE A 36 -8.50 -1.28 0.72
C ILE A 36 -8.22 0.12 0.15
N GLU A 37 -7.22 0.84 0.66
CA GLU A 37 -6.92 2.20 0.21
C GLU A 37 -5.89 2.24 -0.92
N ASN A 38 -5.84 3.39 -1.60
CA ASN A 38 -4.85 3.68 -2.64
C ASN A 38 -3.44 3.95 -2.06
N GLU A 39 -2.44 3.93 -2.93
CA GLU A 39 -1.02 4.17 -2.61
C GLU A 39 -0.79 5.34 -1.64
N GLU A 40 -1.36 6.52 -1.93
CA GLU A 40 -1.06 7.73 -1.13
C GLU A 40 -1.58 7.64 0.30
N ASN A 41 -2.78 7.08 0.48
CA ASN A 41 -3.40 6.93 1.80
C ASN A 41 -2.67 5.85 2.62
N VAL A 42 -2.30 4.74 1.98
CA VAL A 42 -1.59 3.64 2.63
C VAL A 42 -0.22 4.07 3.15
N LEU A 43 0.51 4.91 2.42
CA LEU A 43 1.79 5.47 2.89
C LEU A 43 1.64 6.30 4.17
N VAL A 44 0.52 7.01 4.33
CA VAL A 44 0.23 7.73 5.60
C VAL A 44 -0.14 6.75 6.71
N CYS A 45 -0.96 5.73 6.41
CA CYS A 45 -1.30 4.67 7.38
C CYS A 45 -0.05 3.96 7.93
N ILE A 46 0.92 3.66 7.06
CA ILE A 46 2.20 3.04 7.46
C ILE A 46 2.95 3.90 8.47
N ARG A 47 3.03 5.22 8.24
CA ARG A 47 3.69 6.16 9.17
C ARG A 47 2.99 6.21 10.52
N ILE A 48 1.66 6.26 10.52
CA ILE A 48 0.86 6.22 11.76
C ILE A 48 1.12 4.92 12.53
N ILE A 49 1.10 3.77 11.85
CA ILE A 49 1.38 2.47 12.49
C ILE A 49 2.76 2.48 13.14
N LEU A 50 3.79 2.92 12.41
CA LEU A 50 5.16 2.99 12.91
C LEU A 50 5.27 3.87 14.16
N GLU A 51 4.73 5.08 14.11
CA GLU A 51 4.81 6.05 15.21
C GLU A 51 4.11 5.53 16.47
N LEU A 52 2.86 5.05 16.33
CA LEU A 52 2.08 4.56 17.46
C LEU A 52 2.70 3.30 18.09
N HIS A 53 3.25 2.39 17.29
CA HIS A 53 3.93 1.20 17.82
C HIS A 53 5.22 1.55 18.55
N LYS A 54 6.02 2.48 18.01
CA LYS A 54 7.26 2.95 18.66
C LYS A 54 6.99 3.63 20.00
N GLN A 55 6.00 4.52 20.04
CA GLN A 55 5.72 5.33 21.21
C GLN A 55 4.99 4.56 22.33
N TYR A 56 3.94 3.82 21.97
CA TYR A 56 3.06 3.22 22.97
C TYR A 56 3.36 1.76 23.27
N ARG A 57 4.14 1.08 22.41
CA ARG A 57 4.49 -0.33 22.51
C ARG A 57 3.29 -1.21 22.90
N PRO A 58 2.23 -1.26 22.06
CA PRO A 58 1.07 -2.10 22.33
C PRO A 58 1.47 -3.57 22.53
N GLN A 59 0.60 -4.33 23.18
CA GLN A 59 0.79 -5.78 23.30
C GLN A 59 0.44 -6.48 21.99
N MET A 60 0.99 -7.68 21.79
CA MET A 60 0.66 -8.54 20.65
C MET A 60 -0.86 -8.78 20.60
N ASN A 61 -1.44 -8.69 19.40
CA ASN A 61 -2.83 -8.99 19.14
C ASN A 61 -2.98 -9.76 17.81
N GLU A 62 -4.20 -10.20 17.51
CA GLU A 62 -4.50 -10.96 16.29
C GLU A 62 -4.24 -10.14 15.01
N GLU A 63 -4.48 -8.82 15.04
CA GLU A 63 -4.26 -7.94 13.90
C GLU A 63 -2.79 -7.89 13.45
N ILE A 64 -1.85 -8.00 14.39
CA ILE A 64 -0.41 -8.08 14.06
C ILE A 64 -0.10 -9.40 13.35
N ALA A 65 -0.65 -10.52 13.81
CA ALA A 65 -0.47 -11.81 13.13
C ALA A 65 -1.07 -11.79 11.72
N ASP A 66 -2.26 -11.20 11.57
CA ASP A 66 -2.90 -11.02 10.26
C ASP A 66 -2.13 -10.08 9.35
N PHE A 67 -1.52 -9.02 9.89
CA PHE A 67 -0.62 -8.14 9.16
C PHE A 67 0.59 -8.92 8.63
N MET A 68 1.24 -9.75 9.45
CA MET A 68 2.38 -10.57 9.01
C MET A 68 1.99 -11.50 7.87
N LYS A 69 0.85 -12.20 7.97
CA LYS A 69 0.31 -13.04 6.89
C LYS A 69 0.00 -12.24 5.63
N PHE A 70 -0.60 -11.07 5.80
CA PHE A 70 -0.93 -10.15 4.70
C PHE A 70 0.31 -9.72 3.93
N VAL A 71 1.38 -9.29 4.63
CA VAL A 71 2.64 -8.89 3.97
C VAL A 71 3.28 -10.08 3.25
N LYS A 72 3.32 -11.28 3.87
CA LYS A 72 3.79 -12.49 3.19
C LYS A 72 3.01 -12.76 1.90
N GLY A 73 1.69 -12.58 1.91
CA GLY A 73 0.84 -12.74 0.72
C GLY A 73 1.18 -11.75 -0.39
N ILE A 74 1.43 -10.47 -0.08
CA ILE A 74 1.84 -9.47 -1.08
C ILE A 74 3.16 -9.88 -1.74
N TYR A 75 4.17 -10.22 -0.94
CA TYR A 75 5.49 -10.59 -1.47
C TYR A 75 5.48 -11.92 -2.23
N GLY A 76 4.69 -12.90 -1.77
CA GLY A 76 4.52 -14.19 -2.45
C GLY A 76 3.84 -14.05 -3.82
N ASN A 77 2.92 -13.10 -3.96
CA ASN A 77 2.23 -12.84 -5.23
C ASN A 77 3.00 -11.92 -6.18
N LEU A 78 3.97 -11.13 -5.67
CA LEU A 78 4.70 -10.14 -6.46
C LEU A 78 5.32 -10.71 -7.76
N PRO A 79 5.98 -11.89 -7.78
CA PRO A 79 6.57 -12.44 -9.01
C PRO A 79 5.57 -12.58 -10.16
N SER A 80 4.30 -12.92 -9.85
CA SER A 80 3.25 -13.07 -10.86
C SER A 80 2.82 -11.75 -11.51
N HIS A 81 3.11 -10.62 -10.86
CA HIS A 81 2.75 -9.29 -11.33
C HIS A 81 3.88 -8.59 -12.10
N LEU A 82 5.11 -9.09 -12.05
CA LEU A 82 6.28 -8.41 -12.64
C LEU A 82 6.17 -8.08 -14.13
N PRO A 83 5.69 -9.00 -14.99
CA PRO A 83 5.54 -8.67 -16.41
C PRO A 83 4.65 -7.44 -16.57
N ARG A 84 3.53 -7.39 -15.83
CA ARG A 84 2.60 -6.28 -15.89
C ARG A 84 3.17 -4.99 -15.34
N ILE A 85 4.04 -5.06 -14.33
CA ILE A 85 4.66 -3.90 -13.71
C ILE A 85 5.69 -3.24 -14.64
N PHE A 86 6.52 -4.06 -15.32
CA PHE A 86 7.67 -3.56 -16.07
C PHE A 86 7.46 -3.48 -17.59
N GLU A 87 6.51 -4.22 -18.16
CA GLU A 87 6.26 -4.16 -19.60
C GLU A 87 5.61 -2.84 -20.04
N PRO A 88 6.03 -2.26 -21.18
CA PRO A 88 5.42 -1.06 -21.73
C PRO A 88 3.92 -1.24 -21.98
N ARG A 89 3.11 -0.38 -21.38
CA ARG A 89 1.65 -0.44 -21.49
C ARG A 89 1.16 0.49 -22.60
N SER A 90 0.20 0.00 -23.38
CA SER A 90 -0.57 0.85 -24.28
C SER A 90 -1.36 1.88 -23.46
N GLN A 91 -1.40 3.13 -23.93
CA GLN A 91 -2.16 4.18 -23.28
C GLN A 91 -3.65 3.82 -23.24
N LYS A 92 -4.25 3.84 -22.04
CA LYS A 92 -5.67 3.55 -21.88
C LYS A 92 -6.51 4.74 -22.36
N LYS A 93 -7.38 4.53 -23.35
CA LYS A 93 -8.30 5.52 -23.90
C LYS A 93 -9.74 5.08 -23.68
N VAL A 94 -10.59 6.00 -23.24
CA VAL A 94 -12.03 5.76 -23.01
C VAL A 94 -12.87 6.87 -23.65
N LYS A 95 -14.11 6.58 -24.02
CA LYS A 95 -15.01 7.60 -24.57
C LYS A 95 -15.46 8.56 -23.46
N ASP A 96 -15.90 7.99 -22.34
CA ASP A 96 -16.28 8.73 -21.13
C ASP A 96 -15.68 8.10 -19.87
N LEU A 97 -15.59 8.88 -18.79
CA LEU A 97 -15.26 8.40 -17.45
C LEU A 97 -16.26 7.35 -16.93
N SER A 98 -17.53 7.44 -17.34
CA SER A 98 -18.56 6.46 -16.97
C SER A 98 -18.27 5.05 -17.50
N ASP A 99 -17.46 4.94 -18.55
CA ASP A 99 -17.08 3.65 -19.15
C ASP A 99 -15.95 2.95 -18.38
N ILE A 100 -15.37 3.62 -17.37
CA ILE A 100 -14.28 3.06 -16.58
C ILE A 100 -14.88 2.13 -15.52
N ASN A 101 -14.71 0.82 -15.72
CA ASN A 101 -14.86 -0.14 -14.64
C ASN A 101 -13.63 -0.08 -13.72
N VAL A 102 -13.71 0.78 -12.71
CA VAL A 102 -12.62 1.08 -11.78
C VAL A 102 -12.13 -0.18 -11.05
N GLU A 103 -13.03 -1.06 -10.61
CA GLU A 103 -12.66 -2.27 -9.87
C GLU A 103 -11.80 -3.22 -10.70
N VAL A 104 -12.18 -3.44 -11.95
CA VAL A 104 -11.41 -4.29 -12.88
C VAL A 104 -10.06 -3.64 -13.22
N TRP A 105 -10.04 -2.33 -13.42
CA TRP A 105 -8.82 -1.62 -13.78
C TRP A 105 -7.82 -1.59 -12.64
N LEU A 106 -8.30 -1.39 -11.41
CA LEU A 106 -7.47 -1.41 -10.21
C LEU A 106 -6.85 -2.78 -9.94
N GLN A 107 -7.31 -3.88 -10.55
CA GLN A 107 -6.61 -5.17 -10.41
C GLN A 107 -5.30 -5.23 -11.19
N ASP A 108 -5.10 -4.31 -12.14
CA ASP A 108 -4.00 -4.37 -13.09
C ASP A 108 -3.16 -3.09 -13.14
N ILE A 109 -3.39 -2.14 -12.23
CA ILE A 109 -2.68 -0.86 -12.17
C ILE A 109 -1.68 -0.87 -11.01
N PHE A 110 -0.39 -0.83 -11.32
CA PHE A 110 0.70 -0.89 -10.33
C PHE A 110 1.47 0.44 -10.19
N THR A 111 1.26 1.36 -11.13
CA THR A 111 1.83 2.70 -11.16
C THR A 111 0.75 3.70 -11.57
N VAL A 112 0.98 5.00 -11.31
CA VAL A 112 0.03 6.04 -11.72
C VAL A 112 -0.19 5.96 -13.23
N THR A 113 -1.42 5.64 -13.63
CA THR A 113 -1.77 5.41 -15.03
C THR A 113 -2.64 6.56 -15.54
N THR A 114 -2.17 7.24 -16.58
CA THR A 114 -2.93 8.31 -17.24
C THR A 114 -3.91 7.72 -18.24
N VAL A 115 -5.18 8.13 -18.10
CA VAL A 115 -6.30 7.74 -18.95
C VAL A 115 -6.73 8.96 -19.76
N LEU A 116 -6.77 8.81 -21.08
CA LEU A 116 -7.29 9.84 -21.97
C LEU A 116 -8.77 9.60 -22.25
N THR A 117 -9.53 10.69 -22.26
CA THR A 117 -10.92 10.67 -22.73
C THR A 117 -11.03 11.24 -24.14
N ASP A 118 -11.99 10.75 -24.91
CA ASP A 118 -12.33 11.33 -26.21
C ASP A 118 -13.06 12.68 -26.08
N LYS A 119 -13.56 12.99 -24.87
CA LYS A 119 -14.08 14.32 -24.55
C LYS A 119 -12.99 15.37 -24.62
N LYS A 120 -13.29 16.46 -25.32
CA LYS A 120 -12.42 17.62 -25.44
C LYS A 120 -12.86 18.71 -24.46
N ASN A 121 -11.89 19.39 -23.85
CA ASN A 121 -12.12 20.59 -23.05
C ASN A 121 -12.44 21.80 -23.96
N ALA A 122 -12.68 22.96 -23.34
CA ALA A 122 -12.95 24.22 -24.05
C ALA A 122 -11.81 24.67 -24.99
N GLU A 123 -10.60 24.13 -24.80
CA GLU A 123 -9.40 24.39 -25.61
C GLU A 123 -9.15 23.31 -26.67
N ASN A 124 -10.15 22.45 -26.94
CA ASN A 124 -10.09 21.38 -27.95
C ASN A 124 -9.03 20.29 -27.67
N GLN A 125 -8.59 20.16 -26.40
CA GLN A 125 -7.65 19.15 -25.93
C GLN A 125 -8.38 18.00 -25.24
N SER A 126 -7.89 16.77 -25.41
CA SER A 126 -8.41 15.58 -24.72
C SER A 126 -8.27 15.73 -23.21
N VAL A 127 -9.36 15.49 -22.47
CA VAL A 127 -9.30 15.51 -21.00
C VAL A 127 -8.56 14.26 -20.50
N GLN A 128 -7.64 14.45 -19.55
CA GLN A 128 -6.81 13.39 -18.97
C GLN A 128 -7.12 13.18 -17.50
N TYR A 129 -7.09 11.93 -17.04
CA TYR A 129 -7.27 11.56 -15.65
C TYR A 129 -6.16 10.61 -15.20
N ASN A 130 -5.71 10.73 -13.95
CA ASN A 130 -4.72 9.83 -13.38
C ASN A 130 -5.38 8.87 -12.41
N ILE A 131 -5.17 7.57 -12.64
CA ILE A 131 -5.58 6.52 -11.71
C ILE A 131 -4.38 6.15 -10.85
N ILE A 132 -4.57 6.23 -9.54
CA ILE A 132 -3.57 5.84 -8.54
C ILE A 132 -3.77 4.35 -8.23
N PRO A 133 -2.68 3.54 -8.17
CA PRO A 133 -2.77 2.12 -7.84
C PRO A 133 -3.32 1.90 -6.43
N MET A 134 -3.86 0.71 -6.21
CA MET A 134 -4.15 0.21 -4.86
C MET A 134 -2.84 0.09 -4.07
N GLY A 135 -2.87 0.36 -2.76
CA GLY A 135 -1.67 0.27 -1.93
C GLY A 135 -1.03 -1.11 -1.99
N VAL A 136 -1.84 -2.17 -2.06
CA VAL A 136 -1.38 -3.57 -2.15
C VAL A 136 -0.63 -3.92 -3.44
N GLN A 137 -0.73 -3.08 -4.48
CA GLN A 137 -0.04 -3.25 -5.77
C GLN A 137 1.08 -2.23 -5.98
N SER A 138 1.21 -1.24 -5.09
CA SER A 138 2.19 -0.17 -5.24
C SER A 138 3.58 -0.63 -4.81
N LEU A 139 4.54 -0.60 -5.73
CA LEU A 139 5.94 -0.86 -5.38
C LEU A 139 6.48 0.08 -4.30
N LYS A 140 5.98 1.33 -4.22
CA LYS A 140 6.36 2.27 -3.17
C LYS A 140 5.90 1.81 -1.80
N VAL A 141 4.65 1.32 -1.71
CA VAL A 141 4.14 0.74 -0.48
C VAL A 141 4.91 -0.53 -0.12
N LEU A 142 5.14 -1.41 -1.09
CA LEU A 142 5.92 -2.63 -0.88
C LEU A 142 7.30 -2.31 -0.30
N ALA A 143 8.01 -1.29 -0.80
CA ALA A 143 9.31 -0.90 -0.28
C ALA A 143 9.31 -0.50 1.21
N GLU A 144 8.18 -0.02 1.74
CA GLU A 144 8.04 0.44 3.13
C GLU A 144 7.61 -0.69 4.09
N LEU A 145 6.95 -1.74 3.60
CA LEU A 145 6.43 -2.83 4.43
C LEU A 145 7.49 -3.57 5.27
N PRO A 146 8.73 -3.84 4.78
CA PRO A 146 9.77 -4.48 5.57
C PRO A 146 10.13 -3.72 6.84
N ILE A 147 10.04 -2.39 6.83
CA ILE A 147 10.34 -1.55 8.00
C ILE A 147 9.36 -1.87 9.13
N ILE A 148 8.07 -2.00 8.81
CA ILE A 148 7.05 -2.37 9.79
C ILE A 148 7.26 -3.82 10.25
N VAL A 149 7.57 -4.73 9.34
CA VAL A 149 7.83 -6.14 9.69
C VAL A 149 9.01 -6.27 10.67
N VAL A 150 10.10 -5.54 10.43
CA VAL A 150 11.24 -5.48 11.35
C VAL A 150 10.81 -4.92 12.71
N LEU A 151 9.98 -3.87 12.75
CA LEU A 151 9.44 -3.33 14.00
C LEU A 151 8.60 -4.39 14.76
N MET A 152 7.73 -5.13 14.06
CA MET A 152 6.93 -6.20 14.68
C MET A 152 7.82 -7.30 15.25
N TYR A 153 8.87 -7.71 14.54
CA TYR A 153 9.83 -8.69 15.04
C TYR A 153 10.61 -8.18 16.28
N GLN A 154 11.02 -6.91 16.27
CA GLN A 154 11.70 -6.29 17.41
C GLN A 154 10.83 -6.25 18.68
N MET A 155 9.51 -6.08 18.52
CA MET A 155 8.56 -6.00 19.63
C MET A 155 8.05 -7.37 20.11
N TYR A 156 7.81 -8.29 19.19
CA TYR A 156 7.09 -9.55 19.45
C TYR A 156 7.89 -10.77 18.98
N LYS A 157 9.20 -10.77 19.28
CA LYS A 157 10.18 -11.73 18.77
C LYS A 157 9.69 -13.18 18.81
N GLN A 158 9.22 -13.66 19.97
CA GLN A 158 8.80 -15.06 20.14
C GLN A 158 7.60 -15.41 19.26
N GLN A 159 6.64 -14.51 19.14
CA GLN A 159 5.40 -14.74 18.42
C GLN A 159 5.57 -14.63 16.89
N VAL A 160 6.49 -13.79 16.43
CA VAL A 160 6.66 -13.45 15.00
C VAL A 160 7.88 -14.16 14.37
N GLN A 161 8.71 -14.85 15.16
CA GLN A 161 9.93 -15.50 14.67
C GLN A 161 9.70 -16.45 13.49
N ASN A 162 8.65 -17.28 13.54
CA ASN A 162 8.34 -18.21 12.46
C ASN A 162 7.95 -17.48 11.17
N ASP A 163 7.12 -16.44 11.27
CA ASP A 163 6.75 -15.60 10.12
C ASP A 163 7.96 -14.92 9.49
N MET A 164 8.93 -14.48 10.30
CA MET A 164 10.18 -13.88 9.80
C MET A 164 11.02 -14.85 8.99
N VAL A 165 11.16 -16.10 9.44
CA VAL A 165 11.94 -17.12 8.73
C VAL A 165 11.36 -17.35 7.33
N GLU A 166 10.04 -17.40 7.21
CA GLU A 166 9.35 -17.53 5.91
C GLU A 166 9.41 -16.25 5.07
N PHE A 167 9.48 -15.09 5.70
CA PHE A 167 9.47 -13.80 5.00
C PHE A 167 10.81 -13.44 4.35
N ILE A 168 11.93 -13.82 4.98
CA ILE A 168 13.28 -13.57 4.46
C ILE A 168 13.47 -14.03 3.00
N PRO A 169 13.17 -15.29 2.61
CA PRO A 169 13.35 -15.73 1.23
C PRO A 169 12.46 -14.96 0.24
N LEU A 170 11.28 -14.52 0.67
CA LEU A 170 10.40 -13.71 -0.17
C LEU A 170 11.01 -12.34 -0.47
N ILE A 171 11.60 -11.67 0.53
CA ILE A 171 12.33 -10.40 0.31
C ILE A 171 13.55 -10.62 -0.59
N MET A 172 14.33 -11.67 -0.34
CA MET A 172 15.53 -11.97 -1.14
C MET A 172 15.17 -12.16 -2.61
N ASN A 173 14.14 -12.96 -2.89
CA ASN A 173 13.61 -13.13 -4.23
C ASN A 173 13.22 -11.77 -4.82
N THR A 174 12.47 -10.94 -4.07
CA THR A 174 12.04 -9.61 -4.53
C THR A 174 13.18 -8.66 -4.88
N ILE A 175 14.26 -8.62 -4.10
CA ILE A 175 15.41 -7.73 -4.36
C ILE A 175 16.14 -8.15 -5.64
N THR A 176 16.15 -9.44 -5.97
CA THR A 176 16.79 -9.95 -7.19
C THR A 176 15.95 -9.76 -8.46
N LEU A 177 14.71 -9.28 -8.33
CA LEU A 177 13.84 -9.05 -9.48
C LEU A 177 14.34 -7.87 -10.31
N GLN A 178 14.44 -8.09 -11.61
CA GLN A 178 14.83 -7.08 -12.59
C GLN A 178 13.88 -7.12 -13.79
N PRO A 179 13.69 -5.99 -14.49
CA PRO A 179 12.99 -5.98 -15.77
C PRO A 179 13.63 -6.95 -16.76
N SER A 180 12.85 -7.50 -17.69
CA SER A 180 13.38 -8.34 -18.76
C SER A 180 14.44 -7.59 -19.58
N ALA A 181 15.60 -8.21 -19.80
CA ALA A 181 16.73 -7.61 -20.52
C ALA A 181 16.48 -7.38 -22.03
N GLN A 182 15.32 -7.77 -22.57
CA GLN A 182 14.97 -7.61 -23.97
C GLN A 182 14.02 -6.44 -24.15
N HIS A 183 14.58 -5.32 -24.61
CA HIS A 183 13.87 -4.27 -25.35
C HIS A 183 14.77 -3.77 -26.48
#